data_AF-A0AAW6Y7W1-F1
#
_entry.id   AF-A0AAW6Y7W1-F1
#
_cell.length_a   1.000
_cell.length_b   1.000
_cell.length_c   1.000
_cell.angle_alpha   90.00
_cell.angle_beta   90.00
_cell.angle_gamma   90.00
#
_symmetry.space_group_name_H-M   'P 1'
#
loop_
_entity.id
_entity.type
_entity.pdbx_description
1 polymer ?
#
loop_
_entity_poly.entity_id
_entity_poly.type
_entity_poly.pdbx_seq_one_letter_code
_entity_poly.pdbx_strand_id
1 'polypeptide(L)'
;GARIFNAVVAYGCELKEITQYCDSFTICLSKGLGTPVGSLLVGNRDYIKRAIRWRKMTGGGMRQSGILAAAGIYALKNNVARLQEDHDNAAWMAEQ
;
A
#
# COMPACT_ATOMS: atom_id res chain seq x y z
N GLY A 1 4.31 -4.26 -5.25
CA GLY A 1 5.24 -3.15 -4.93
C GLY A 1 4.47 -1.92 -4.46
N ALA A 2 5.15 -0.80 -4.17
CA ALA A 2 4.58 0.39 -3.51
C ALA A 2 3.25 0.93 -4.07
N ARG A 3 2.98 0.75 -5.38
CA ARG A 3 1.76 1.21 -6.08
C ARG A 3 0.80 0.08 -6.48
N ILE A 4 0.80 -1.06 -5.76
CA ILE A 4 0.02 -2.25 -6.16
C ILE A 4 -1.48 -1.97 -6.38
N PHE A 5 -2.08 -1.05 -5.63
CA PHE A 5 -3.48 -0.68 -5.84
C PHE A 5 -3.76 0.06 -7.15
N ASN A 6 -2.77 0.70 -7.77
CA ASN A 6 -2.94 1.21 -9.13
C ASN A 6 -3.06 0.05 -10.13
N ALA A 7 -2.31 -1.05 -9.93
CA ALA A 7 -2.44 -2.23 -10.78
C ALA A 7 -3.78 -2.93 -10.57
N VAL A 8 -4.22 -3.09 -9.31
CA VAL A 8 -5.56 -3.63 -8.96
C VAL A 8 -6.66 -2.88 -9.71
N VAL A 9 -6.63 -1.54 -9.67
CA VAL A 9 -7.63 -0.70 -10.34
C VAL A 9 -7.51 -0.80 -11.86
N ALA A 10 -6.30 -0.63 -12.42
CA ALA A 10 -6.10 -0.64 -13.87
C ALA A 10 -6.44 -1.99 -14.52
N TYR A 11 -6.20 -3.11 -13.83
CA TYR A 11 -6.52 -4.45 -14.33
C TYR A 11 -7.92 -4.94 -13.92
N GLY A 12 -8.65 -4.19 -13.09
CA GLY A 12 -9.98 -4.58 -12.63
C GLY A 12 -10.00 -5.91 -11.87
N CYS A 13 -8.93 -6.24 -11.14
CA CYS A 13 -8.77 -7.52 -10.45
C CYS A 13 -8.64 -7.32 -8.93
N GLU A 14 -8.81 -8.40 -8.17
CA GLU A 14 -8.62 -8.40 -6.73
C GLU A 14 -7.13 -8.35 -6.36
N LEU A 15 -6.79 -7.68 -5.26
CA LEU A 15 -5.40 -7.62 -4.77
C LEU A 15 -4.78 -9.01 -4.63
N LYS A 16 -5.60 -9.99 -4.19
CA LYS A 16 -5.19 -11.39 -4.03
C LYS A 16 -4.64 -11.99 -5.33
N GLU A 17 -5.28 -11.69 -6.46
CA GLU A 17 -4.94 -12.24 -7.77
C GLU A 17 -3.58 -11.76 -8.27
N ILE A 18 -3.14 -10.57 -7.84
CA ILE A 18 -1.78 -10.08 -8.11
C ILE A 18 -0.79 -10.66 -7.09
N THR A 19 -1.13 -10.63 -5.80
CA THR A 19 -0.19 -10.97 -4.72
C THR A 19 0.14 -12.46 -4.62
N GLN A 20 -0.67 -13.34 -5.22
CA GLN A 20 -0.38 -14.78 -5.26
C GLN A 20 0.94 -15.13 -5.96
N TYR A 21 1.45 -14.23 -6.82
CA TYR A 21 2.68 -14.43 -7.58
C TYR A 21 3.93 -13.89 -6.88
N CYS A 22 3.88 -13.61 -5.57
CA CYS A 22 5.04 -13.14 -4.82
C CYS A 22 5.06 -13.70 -3.39
N ASP A 23 6.27 -13.95 -2.86
CA ASP A 23 6.44 -14.41 -1.47
C ASP A 23 6.18 -13.30 -0.45
N SER A 24 6.45 -12.06 -0.85
CA SER A 24 6.24 -10.86 -0.05
C SER A 24 6.03 -9.64 -0.93
N PHE A 25 5.31 -8.65 -0.42
CA PHE A 25 5.08 -7.40 -1.11
C PHE A 25 4.93 -6.23 -0.13
N THR A 26 5.07 -5.03 -0.67
CA THR A 26 4.88 -3.78 0.07
C THR A 26 3.69 -3.00 -0.47
N ILE A 27 3.07 -2.22 0.41
CA ILE A 27 2.00 -1.27 0.10
C ILE A 27 2.40 0.08 0.69
N CYS A 28 2.54 1.13 -0.12
CA CYS A 28 2.67 2.48 0.42
C CYS A 28 1.28 3.08 0.63
N LEU A 29 1.02 3.57 1.84
CA LEU A 29 -0.24 4.23 2.21
C LEU A 29 -0.18 5.75 1.94
N SER A 30 1.02 6.34 2.03
CA SER A 30 1.23 7.78 1.90
C SER A 30 1.53 8.25 0.47
N LYS A 31 0.85 7.67 -0.52
CA LYS A 31 0.93 8.07 -1.94
C LYS A 31 -0.49 8.34 -2.44
N GLY A 32 -0.91 7.73 -3.56
CA GLY A 32 -2.28 7.89 -4.07
C GLY A 32 -3.38 7.44 -3.10
N LEU A 33 -3.06 6.61 -2.11
CA LEU A 33 -3.99 6.26 -1.03
C LEU A 33 -4.22 7.41 -0.01
N GLY A 34 -3.37 8.43 0.00
CA GLY A 34 -3.63 9.69 0.70
C GLY A 34 -3.39 9.68 2.22
N THR A 35 -2.67 8.73 2.80
CA THR A 35 -2.33 8.81 4.23
C THR A 35 -1.16 9.77 4.48
N PRO A 36 -1.06 10.38 5.69
CA PRO A 36 0.06 11.27 5.99
C PRO A 36 1.41 10.53 6.04
N VAL A 37 1.43 9.33 6.62
CA VAL A 37 2.61 8.47 6.75
C VAL A 37 2.15 7.02 6.68
N GLY A 38 3.01 6.13 6.18
CA GLY A 38 2.86 4.70 6.38
C GLY A 38 3.17 3.85 5.15
N SER A 39 3.78 2.70 5.41
CA SER A 39 3.94 1.62 4.46
C SER A 39 3.76 0.29 5.19
N LEU A 40 3.24 -0.71 4.48
CA LEU A 40 3.09 -2.07 4.98
C LEU A 40 4.05 -3.00 4.24
N LEU A 41 4.57 -3.99 4.96
CA LEU A 41 5.29 -5.15 4.43
C LEU A 41 4.45 -6.38 4.78
N VAL A 42 4.11 -7.17 3.76
CA VAL A 42 3.23 -8.34 3.88
C VAL A 42 3.96 -9.55 3.31
N GLY A 43 3.81 -10.70 3.96
CA GLY A 43 4.44 -11.96 3.58
C GLY A 43 4.13 -13.04 4.60
N ASN A 44 4.81 -14.18 4.52
CA ASN A 44 4.59 -15.28 5.46
C ASN A 44 5.00 -14.95 6.91
N ARG A 45 4.53 -15.75 7.87
CA ARG A 45 4.69 -15.51 9.31
C ARG A 45 6.16 -15.41 9.73
N ASP A 46 7.00 -16.33 9.30
CA ASP A 46 8.41 -16.36 9.70
C ASP A 46 9.21 -15.22 9.09
N TYR A 47 8.87 -14.84 7.86
CA TYR A 47 9.39 -13.66 7.19
C TYR A 47 9.06 -12.39 7.97
N ILE A 48 7.79 -12.20 8.35
CA ILE A 48 7.36 -11.04 9.14
C ILE A 48 7.98 -11.03 10.55
N LYS A 49 8.18 -12.20 11.17
CA LYS A 49 8.88 -12.30 12.47
C LYS A 49 10.32 -11.75 12.37
N ARG A 50 11.06 -12.09 11.31
CA ARG A 50 12.38 -11.52 11.04
C ARG A 50 12.30 -10.03 10.73
N ALA A 51 11.32 -9.62 9.93
CA ALA A 51 11.12 -8.21 9.58
C ALA A 51 10.83 -7.33 10.81
N ILE A 52 10.12 -7.82 11.83
CA ILE A 52 9.89 -7.08 13.09
C ILE A 52 11.21 -6.81 13.81
N ARG A 53 12.15 -7.78 13.83
CA ARG A 53 13.48 -7.59 14.43
C ARG A 53 14.26 -6.52 13.68
N TRP A 54 14.27 -6.57 12.35
CA TRP A 54 14.92 -5.57 11.51
C TRP A 54 14.29 -4.18 11.65
N ARG A 55 12.95 -4.08 11.69
CA ARG A 55 12.21 -2.84 11.95
C ARG A 55 12.65 -2.20 13.26
N LYS A 56 12.94 -3.00 14.30
CA LYS A 56 13.44 -2.47 15.57
C LYS A 56 14.87 -1.92 15.43
N MET A 57 15.73 -2.66 14.74
CA MET A 57 17.14 -2.29 14.51
C MET A 57 17.28 -1.03 13.66
N THR A 58 16.47 -0.89 12.60
CA THR A 58 16.47 0.28 11.71
C THR A 58 15.69 1.46 12.25
N GLY A 59 15.13 1.39 13.47
CA GLY A 59 14.45 2.50 14.12
C GLY A 59 12.96 2.67 13.79
N GLY A 60 12.35 1.80 12.98
CA GLY A 60 10.92 1.85 12.65
C GLY A 60 9.95 1.34 13.74
N GLY A 61 10.46 0.98 14.92
CA GLY A 61 9.66 0.50 16.06
C GLY A 61 8.98 1.63 16.83
N MET A 62 8.03 2.30 16.20
CA MET A 62 7.24 3.40 16.77
C MET A 62 6.36 2.96 17.95
N ARG A 63 5.92 3.94 18.75
CA ARG A 63 5.06 3.73 19.93
C ARG A 63 3.58 3.86 19.57
N GLN A 64 2.96 5.00 19.83
CA GLN A 64 1.53 5.24 19.58
C GLN A 64 1.24 5.48 18.08
N SER A 65 1.72 4.60 17.19
CA SER A 65 1.50 4.68 15.74
C SER A 65 0.07 4.32 15.31
N GLY A 66 -0.83 4.04 16.26
CA GLY A 66 -2.24 3.72 15.99
C GLY A 66 -2.96 4.85 15.23
N ILE A 67 -2.62 6.11 15.51
CA ILE A 67 -3.17 7.27 14.80
C ILE A 67 -2.83 7.22 13.30
N LEU A 68 -1.57 6.91 12.97
CA LEU A 68 -1.14 6.76 11.57
C LEU A 68 -1.77 5.53 10.90
N ALA A 69 -1.88 4.42 11.65
CA ALA A 69 -2.51 3.20 11.16
C ALA A 69 -4.01 3.38 10.87
N ALA A 70 -4.71 4.20 11.66
CA ALA A 70 -6.13 4.50 11.45
C ALA A 70 -6.37 5.17 10.09
N ALA A 71 -5.51 6.12 9.69
CA ALA A 71 -5.54 6.70 8.35
C ALA A 71 -5.32 5.63 7.26
N GLY A 72 -4.45 4.65 7.51
CA GLY A 72 -4.25 3.48 6.64
C GLY A 72 -5.50 2.65 6.43
N ILE A 73 -6.23 2.35 7.51
CA ILE A 73 -7.49 1.60 7.44
C ILE A 73 -8.54 2.38 6.65
N TYR A 74 -8.67 3.67 6.92
CA TYR A 74 -9.58 4.54 6.18
C TYR A 74 -9.25 4.55 4.68
N ALA A 75 -7.98 4.77 4.33
CA ALA A 75 -7.54 4.85 2.94
C ALA A 75 -7.79 3.55 2.17
N LEU A 76 -7.50 2.39 2.78
CA LEU A 76 -7.73 1.09 2.13
C LEU A 76 -9.20 0.79 1.86
N LYS A 77 -10.12 1.33 2.68
CA LYS A 77 -11.56 1.13 2.54
C LYS A 77 -12.24 2.13 1.61
N ASN A 78 -11.71 3.35 1.49
CA ASN A 78 -12.42 4.46 0.84
C ASN A 78 -11.68 5.02 -0.38
N ASN A 79 -10.35 4.90 -0.45
CA ASN A 79 -9.54 5.66 -1.42
C ASN A 79 -9.01 4.79 -2.58
N VAL A 80 -9.26 3.48 -2.58
CA VAL A 80 -8.72 2.58 -3.63
C VAL A 80 -9.41 2.80 -4.97
N ALA A 81 -10.74 2.73 -5.02
CA ALA A 81 -11.48 2.79 -6.29
C ALA A 81 -11.27 4.11 -7.04
N ARG A 82 -11.16 5.23 -6.31
CA ARG A 82 -10.93 6.55 -6.88
C ARG A 82 -9.55 6.74 -7.54
N LEU A 83 -8.63 5.79 -7.41
CA LEU A 83 -7.37 5.83 -8.18
C LEU A 83 -7.61 5.78 -9.69
N GLN A 84 -8.78 5.30 -10.14
CA GLN A 84 -9.17 5.35 -11.55
C GLN A 84 -9.24 6.80 -12.04
N GLU A 85 -9.79 7.72 -11.23
CA GLU A 85 -9.83 9.16 -11.57
C GLU A 85 -8.42 9.71 -11.79
N ASP A 86 -7.45 9.27 -10.98
CA ASP A 86 -6.05 9.68 -11.11
C ASP A 86 -5.43 9.13 -12.41
N HIS A 87 -5.83 7.92 -12.86
CA HIS A 87 -5.38 7.34 -14.14
C HIS A 87 -5.99 8.09 -15.32
N ASP A 88 -7.29 8.37 -15.26
CA ASP A 88 -8.01 9.07 -16.32
C ASP A 88 -7.45 10.49 -16.51
N ASN A 89 -7.20 11.20 -15.41
CA ASN A 89 -6.56 12.53 -15.45
C ASN A 89 -5.14 12.46 -16.03
N ALA A 90 -4.36 11.44 -15.67
CA ALA A 90 -3.00 11.27 -16.21
C ALA A 90 -3.00 10.96 -17.71
N ALA A 91 -3.94 10.13 -18.18
CA ALA A 91 -4.13 9.83 -19.60
C ALA A 91 -4.57 11.08 -20.38
N TRP A 92 -5.58 11.80 -19.86
CA TRP A 92 -6.04 13.06 -20.45
C TRP A 92 -4.91 14.09 -20.58
N MET A 93 -4.07 14.23 -19.53
CA MET A 93 -2.94 15.15 -19.54
C MET A 93 -1.86 14.75 -20.54
N ALA A 94 -1.69 13.46 -20.82
CA ALA A 94 -0.72 12.96 -21.80
C ALA A 94 -1.14 13.24 -23.25
N GLU A 95 -2.43 13.48 -23.49
CA GLU A 95 -2.99 13.83 -24.80
C GLU A 95 -3.06 15.36 -25.05
N GLN A 96 -2.66 16.18 -24.06
CA GLN A 96 -2.50 17.64 -24.21
C GLN A 96 -1.17 17.98 -24.89
#